data_AF-F2LVW7-F1
#
_entry.id   AF-F2LVW7-F1
#
_cell.length_a   1.000
_cell.length_b   1.000
_cell.length_c   1.000
_cell.angle_alpha   90.00
_cell.angle_beta   90.00
_cell.angle_gamma   90.00
#
_symmetry.space_group_name_H-M   'P 1'
#
loop_
_entity.id
_entity.type
_entity.pdbx_description
1 polymer ?
#
loop_
_entity_poly.entity_id
_entity_poly.type
_entity_poly.pdbx_seq_one_letter_code
_entity_poly.pdbx_strand_id
1 'polypeptide(L)' 'MKISLQSNIGGKDREFRLIGGAVLTLIGCLTKNHWIKAAGCVFLVTGIAKKCIFYDFLNINTNT' A
#
# COMPACT_ATOMS: atom_id res chain seq x y z
N MET A 1 -9.51 -20.29 3.31
CA MET A 1 -8.90 -19.32 2.39
C MET A 1 -7.43 -19.17 2.76
N LYS A 2 -6.49 -19.42 1.85
CA LYS A 2 -5.06 -19.51 2.18
C LYS A 2 -4.42 -18.13 1.97
N ILE A 3 -4.04 -17.46 3.06
CA ILE A 3 -3.23 -16.24 2.97
C ILE A 3 -1.86 -16.68 2.44
N SER A 4 -1.54 -16.37 1.18
CA SER A 4 -0.26 -16.70 0.59
C SER A 4 0.83 -15.79 1.17
N LEU A 5 2.06 -16.28 1.30
CA LEU A 5 3.22 -15.45 1.62
C LEU A 5 3.84 -14.81 0.37
N GLN A 6 3.29 -15.09 -0.81
CA GLN A 6 3.80 -14.54 -2.06
C GLN A 6 3.47 -13.04 -2.20
N SER A 7 4.33 -12.36 -2.96
CA SER A 7 4.18 -10.96 -3.30
C SER A 7 3.11 -10.80 -4.36
N ASN A 8 2.05 -10.05 -4.04
CA ASN A 8 0.91 -9.82 -4.95
C ASN A 8 0.93 -8.44 -5.59
N ILE A 9 1.80 -7.54 -5.09
CA ILE A 9 1.92 -6.17 -5.62
C ILE A 9 3.28 -6.02 -6.28
N GLY A 10 3.29 -5.75 -7.58
CA GLY A 10 4.50 -5.43 -8.33
C GLY A 10 4.29 -4.29 -9.33
N GLY A 11 5.31 -4.09 -10.16
CA GLY A 11 5.31 -3.10 -11.24
C GLY A 11 4.87 -1.70 -10.81
N LYS A 12 3.96 -1.11 -11.60
CA LYS A 12 3.46 0.26 -11.44
C LYS A 12 2.60 0.45 -10.20
N ASP A 13 1.79 -0.54 -9.80
CA ASP A 13 0.94 -0.47 -8.60
C ASP A 13 1.76 -0.26 -7.32
N ARG A 14 2.92 -0.91 -7.23
CA ARG A 14 3.84 -0.72 -6.11
C ARG A 14 4.37 0.71 -6.07
N GLU A 15 4.74 1.25 -7.22
CA GLU A 15 5.24 2.62 -7.35
C GLU A 15 4.17 3.64 -6.96
N PHE A 16 2.93 3.48 -7.44
CA PHE A 16 1.79 4.32 -7.02
C PHE A 16 1.52 4.23 -5.52
N ARG A 17 1.64 3.05 -4.90
CA ARG A 17 1.45 2.91 -3.45
C ARG A 17 2.55 3.59 -2.64
N LEU A 18 3.80 3.51 -3.10
CA LEU A 18 4.93 4.15 -2.46
C LEU A 18 4.87 5.67 -2.62
N ILE A 19 4.70 6.16 -3.85
CA ILE A 19 4.63 7.60 -4.16
C ILE A 19 3.36 8.20 -3.54
N GLY A 20 2.20 7.61 -3.81
CA GLY A 20 0.92 8.08 -3.27
C GLY A 20 0.88 8.01 -1.74
N GLY A 21 1.40 6.94 -1.14
CA GLY A 21 1.53 6.81 0.30
C GLY A 21 2.47 7.84 0.93
N ALA A 22 3.63 8.11 0.30
CA ALA A 22 4.55 9.14 0.74
C ALA A 22 3.91 10.53 0.70
N VAL A 23 3.24 10.87 -0.41
CA VAL A 23 2.53 12.14 -0.58
C VAL A 23 1.41 12.28 0.44
N LEU A 24 0.56 11.27 0.62
CA LEU A 24 -0.51 11.30 1.64
C LEU A 24 0.05 11.47 3.05
N THR A 25 1.14 10.76 3.37
CA THR A 25 1.77 10.85 4.70
C THR A 25 2.32 12.26 4.94
N LEU A 26 2.96 12.86 3.94
CA LEU A 26 3.43 14.25 3.97
C LEU A 26 2.27 15.24 4.16
N ILE A 27 1.19 15.10 3.40
CA ILE A 27 0.00 15.94 3.53
C ILE A 27 -0.62 15.77 4.93
N GLY A 28 -0.74 14.55 5.44
CA GLY A 28 -1.22 14.26 6.78
C GLY A 28 -0.37 14.89 7.88
N CYS A 29 0.96 14.91 7.71
CA CYS A 29 1.88 15.61 8.60
C CYS A 29 1.69 17.13 8.54
N LEU A 30 1.60 17.72 7.35
CA LEU A 30 1.44 19.17 7.16
C LEU A 30 0.10 19.69 7.69
N THR A 31 -0.97 18.95 7.43
CA THR A 31 -2.34 19.30 7.87
C THR A 31 -2.62 18.92 9.32
N LYS A 32 -1.65 18.27 10.01
CA LYS A 32 -1.81 17.65 11.34
C LYS A 32 -3.00 16.69 11.42
N ASN A 33 -3.45 16.16 10.27
CA ASN A 33 -4.55 15.23 10.21
C ASN A 33 -4.03 13.80 10.37
N HIS A 34 -4.20 13.26 11.58
CA HIS A 34 -3.76 11.93 11.95
C HIS A 34 -4.39 10.82 11.09
N TRP A 35 -5.61 11.00 10.58
CA TRP A 35 -6.29 10.03 9.72
C TRP A 35 -5.62 9.91 8.35
N ILE A 36 -5.33 11.05 7.72
CA ILE A 36 -4.66 11.10 6.42
C ILE A 36 -3.24 10.55 6.55
N LYS A 37 -2.55 10.90 7.65
CA LYS A 37 -1.22 10.35 7.95
C LYS A 37 -1.25 8.82 8.08
N ALA A 38 -2.21 8.29 8.83
CA ALA A 38 -2.37 6.85 9.02
C ALA A 38 -2.67 6.13 7.68
N ALA A 39 -3.58 6.68 6.87
CA ALA A 39 -3.89 6.15 5.55
C ALA A 39 -2.65 6.11 4.63
N GLY A 40 -1.86 7.19 4.62
CA GLY A 40 -0.59 7.26 3.89
C GLY A 40 0.43 6.23 4.36
N CYS A 41 0.59 6.06 5.68
CA CYS A 41 1.46 5.04 6.26
C CYS A 41 1.03 3.61 5.86
N VAL A 42 -0.27 3.30 5.91
CA VAL A 42 -0.79 1.99 5.48
C VAL A 42 -0.49 1.75 4.00
N PHE A 43 -0.68 2.76 3.15
CA PHE A 43 -0.34 2.68 1.73
C PHE A 43 1.15 2.40 1.50
N LEU A 44 2.03 3.12 2.21
CA LEU A 44 3.48 2.89 2.19
C LEU A 44 3.84 1.47 2.64
N VAL A 45 3.32 1.03 3.79
CA VAL A 45 3.62 -0.31 4.33
C VAL A 45 3.17 -1.40 3.37
N THR A 46 1.99 -1.28 2.75
CA THR A 46 1.53 -2.27 1.76
C THR A 46 2.39 -2.26 0.48
N GLY A 47 2.89 -1.09 0.04
CA GLY A 47 3.83 -0.97 -1.08
C GLY A 47 5.23 -1.53 -0.78
N ILE A 48 5.73 -1.33 0.45
CA ILE A 48 7.03 -1.87 0.91
C ILE A 48 6.96 -3.38 1.07
N ALA A 49 5.92 -3.88 1.75
CA ALA A 49 5.69 -5.30 1.95
C ALA A 49 5.41 -6.06 0.64
N LYS A 50 5.14 -5.33 -0.45
CA LYS A 50 4.72 -5.87 -1.76
C LYS A 50 3.50 -6.81 -1.64
N LYS A 51 2.70 -6.60 -0.60
CA LYS A 51 1.63 -7.49 -0.20
C LYS A 51 0.43 -6.69 0.26
N CYS A 52 -0.73 -7.02 -0.27
CA CYS A 52 -2.00 -6.50 0.19
C CYS A 52 -2.91 -7.69 0.48
N ILE A 53 -3.33 -7.83 1.75
CA ILE A 53 -4.25 -8.88 2.19
C ILE A 53 -5.56 -8.81 1.41
N PHE A 54 -5.98 -7.61 1.01
CA PHE A 54 -7.17 -7.42 0.20
C PHE A 54 -7.02 -7.99 -1.22
N TYR A 55 -5.83 -7.87 -1.81
CA TYR A 55 -5.53 -8.48 -3.11
C TYR A 55 -5.40 -10.00 -3.01
N ASP A 56 -4.82 -10.52 -1.92
CA ASP A 56 -4.88 -11.97 -1.59
C ASP A 56 -6.34 -12.45 -1.51
N PHE A 57 -7.22 -11.67 -0.88
CA PHE A 57 -8.64 -12.02 -0.73
C PHE A 57 -9.39 -12.00 -2.07
N LEU A 58 -9.07 -11.03 -2.93
CA LEU A 58 -9.66 -10.90 -4.27
C LEU A 58 -8.93 -11.72 -5.34
N ASN A 59 -7.88 -12.46 -4.97
CA ASN A 59 -7.01 -13.22 -5.88
C ASN A 59 -6.43 -12.37 -7.04
N ILE A 60 -6.09 -11.10 -6.75
CA ILE A 60 -5.48 -10.16 -7.70
C ILE A 60 -3.97 -10.17 -7.49
N ASN A 61 -3.22 -10.36 -8.57
CA ASN A 61 -1.76 -10.30 -8.57
C ASN A 61 -1.28 -9.32 -9.64
N THR A 62 -0.62 -8.24 -9.22
CA THR A 62 -0.02 -7.22 -10.10
C THR A 62 1.50 -7.34 -10.17
N ASN A 63 2.05 -8.50 -9.77
CA ASN A 63 3.48 -8.81 -9.79
C ASN A 63 3.98 -9.38 -11.14
N THR A 64 3.18 -9.26 -12.19
CA THR A 64 3.56 -9.49 -13.59
C THR A 64 4.39 -8.36 -14.16
#